data_AF-A0A954KC83-F1
#
_entry.id   AF-A0A954KC83-F1
#
_cell.length_a   1.000
_cell.length_b   1.000
_cell.length_c   1.000
_cell.angle_alpha   90.00
_cell.angle_beta   90.00
_cell.angle_gamma   90.00
#
_symmetry.space_group_name_H-M   'P 1'
#
loop_
_entity.id
_entity.type
_entity.pdbx_description
1 polymer ?
#
loop_
_entity_poly.entity_id
_entity_poly.type
_entity_poly.pdbx_seq_one_letter_code
_entity_poly.pdbx_strand_id
1 'polypeptide(L)'
;MVDVKNRLDPVPEIEFLREPQSDRVELDTPLGLIDIMVSYTWDESTYLTMECKRITSTENSLALKYVRNGINRFVIGKYSPGHAFGIVVGYVICGNPTGCANRVCKALSSEPSNETGYDSQFGWKEDAEMLEGQILFRSRHLQSAHENVIELIHAFVSLN
;
A
#
# COMPACT_ATOMS: atom_id res chain seq x y z
N MET A 1 31.75 -22.71 -27.15
CA MET A 1 31.11 -21.44 -26.74
C MET A 1 29.77 -21.78 -26.14
N VAL A 2 29.74 -22.07 -24.84
CA VAL A 2 28.49 -22.20 -24.09
C VAL A 2 28.74 -21.46 -22.80
N ASP A 3 28.07 -20.33 -22.59
CA ASP A 3 27.68 -19.98 -21.24
C ASP A 3 26.35 -19.22 -21.25
N VAL A 4 25.28 -20.01 -21.29
CA VAL A 4 23.88 -19.56 -21.16
C VAL A 4 23.35 -20.04 -19.78
N LYS A 5 24.21 -20.50 -18.87
CA LYS A 5 23.81 -21.20 -17.63
C LYS A 5 23.90 -20.39 -16.32
N ASN A 6 24.40 -19.15 -16.34
CA ASN A 6 24.63 -18.39 -15.11
C ASN A 6 23.72 -17.15 -14.91
N ARG A 7 22.64 -17.01 -15.69
CA ARG A 7 21.56 -16.08 -15.37
C ARG A 7 20.50 -16.84 -14.56
N LEU A 8 20.81 -17.16 -13.32
CA LEU A 8 19.77 -17.42 -12.34
C LEU A 8 19.17 -16.03 -12.07
N ASP A 9 17.92 -15.82 -12.47
CA ASP A 9 17.15 -14.68 -11.98
C ASP A 9 17.40 -14.60 -10.46
N PRO A 10 17.75 -13.42 -9.92
CA PRO A 10 18.13 -13.31 -8.53
C PRO A 10 17.07 -13.98 -7.66
N VAL A 11 17.51 -14.86 -6.76
CA VAL A 11 16.64 -15.37 -5.71
C VAL A 11 16.04 -14.15 -5.02
N PRO A 12 14.71 -14.04 -4.89
CA PRO A 12 14.09 -12.88 -4.24
C PRO A 12 14.73 -12.65 -2.89
N GLU A 13 15.38 -11.50 -2.74
CA GLU A 13 15.94 -11.08 -1.46
C GLU A 13 14.82 -10.39 -0.69
N ILE A 14 14.36 -11.07 0.37
CA ILE A 14 13.39 -10.49 1.29
C ILE A 14 14.18 -9.86 2.42
N GLU A 15 14.32 -8.55 2.36
CA GLU A 15 14.97 -7.78 3.41
C GLU A 15 13.93 -7.01 4.24
N PHE A 16 13.94 -7.21 5.56
CA PHE A 16 13.12 -6.41 6.48
C PHE A 16 13.91 -5.18 6.90
N LEU A 17 14.04 -4.25 5.96
CA LEU A 17 14.72 -2.99 6.17
C LEU A 17 13.82 -2.01 6.92
N ARG A 18 14.27 -1.51 8.07
CA ARG A 18 13.77 -0.25 8.63
C ARG A 18 14.59 0.90 8.09
N GLU A 19 14.48 1.19 6.79
CA GLU A 19 15.23 2.30 6.23
C GLU A 19 14.57 3.66 6.49
N PRO A 20 15.31 4.63 7.04
CA PRO A 20 14.87 6.01 7.21
C PRO A 20 14.48 6.66 5.87
N GLN A 21 13.20 6.77 5.55
CA GLN A 21 12.73 7.51 4.36
C GLN A 21 11.92 8.74 4.81
N SER A 22 12.45 9.93 4.56
CA SER A 22 11.85 11.20 5.02
C SER A 22 10.53 11.53 4.31
N ASP A 23 9.57 12.12 5.04
CA ASP A 23 8.32 12.65 4.47
C ASP A 23 8.54 13.97 3.69
N ARG A 24 9.74 14.55 3.75
CA ARG A 24 10.13 15.73 2.97
C ARG A 24 11.37 15.37 2.18
N VAL A 25 11.28 15.45 0.85
CA VAL A 25 12.38 15.15 -0.11
C VAL A 25 13.66 15.93 0.25
N GLU A 26 13.55 17.03 1.00
CA GLU A 26 14.61 17.96 1.36
C GLU A 26 15.13 17.86 2.82
N LEU A 27 14.57 17.00 3.68
CA LEU A 27 14.97 16.94 5.09
C LEU A 27 15.44 15.56 5.52
N ASP A 28 16.60 15.52 6.16
CA ASP A 28 17.31 14.33 6.65
C ASP A 28 16.72 13.79 7.98
N THR A 29 15.41 13.96 8.22
CA THR A 29 14.75 13.52 9.46
C THR A 29 13.65 12.50 9.13
N PRO A 30 13.82 11.21 9.48
CA PRO A 30 12.84 10.19 9.16
C PRO A 30 11.59 10.31 10.02
N LEU A 31 10.46 10.64 9.39
CA LEU A 31 9.14 10.75 10.04
C LEU A 31 8.21 9.55 9.73
N GLY A 32 8.66 8.56 8.96
CA GLY A 32 7.96 7.29 8.76
C GLY A 32 8.73 6.27 7.92
N LEU A 33 8.68 5.00 8.31
CA LEU A 33 9.31 3.86 7.64
C LEU A 33 8.27 3.15 6.74
N ILE A 34 8.70 2.60 5.60
CA ILE A 34 7.94 1.56 4.90
C ILE A 34 7.94 0.33 5.82
N ASP A 35 6.77 -0.28 6.02
CA ASP A 35 6.67 -1.45 6.91
C ASP A 35 7.28 -2.71 6.28
N ILE A 36 7.03 -2.96 4.99
CA ILE A 36 7.60 -4.09 4.23
C ILE A 36 7.93 -3.64 2.80
N MET A 37 9.14 -3.96 2.33
CA MET A 37 9.55 -3.80 0.93
C MET A 37 10.09 -5.14 0.41
N VAL A 38 9.68 -5.53 -0.79
CA VAL A 38 10.23 -6.69 -1.50
C VAL A 38 10.83 -6.20 -2.81
N SER A 39 12.15 -6.06 -2.84
CA SER A 39 12.87 -5.78 -4.08
C SER A 39 13.05 -7.07 -4.89
N TYR A 40 12.88 -6.98 -6.20
CA TYR A 40 13.15 -8.07 -7.12
C TYR A 40 14.10 -7.64 -8.25
N THR A 41 14.81 -6.53 -8.03
CA THR A 41 15.86 -6.00 -8.89
C THR A 41 17.07 -5.61 -8.04
N TRP A 42 18.27 -5.74 -8.62
CA TRP A 42 19.53 -5.45 -7.91
C TRP A 42 19.74 -3.98 -7.58
N ASP A 43 19.13 -3.08 -8.36
CA ASP A 43 19.23 -1.63 -8.18
C ASP A 43 18.07 -1.05 -7.37
N GLU A 44 17.21 -1.92 -6.80
CA GLU A 44 16.02 -1.55 -6.04
C GLU A 44 15.10 -0.57 -6.78
N SER A 45 15.19 -0.51 -8.12
CA SER A 45 14.33 0.34 -8.94
C SER A 45 12.92 -0.20 -9.04
N THR A 46 12.79 -1.53 -8.91
CA THR A 46 11.53 -2.25 -9.04
C THR A 46 11.29 -3.12 -7.81
N TYR A 47 10.25 -2.77 -7.06
CA TYR A 47 9.91 -3.41 -5.78
C TYR A 47 8.40 -3.42 -5.54
N LEU A 48 7.98 -4.19 -4.53
CA LEU A 48 6.63 -4.17 -3.98
C LEU A 48 6.67 -3.62 -2.56
N THR A 49 5.86 -2.60 -2.29
CA THR A 49 5.74 -2.00 -0.96
C THR A 49 4.45 -2.40 -0.27
N MET A 50 4.53 -2.69 1.02
CA MET A 50 3.38 -2.88 1.88
C MET A 50 3.45 -1.94 3.09
N GLU A 51 2.35 -1.23 3.34
CA GLU A 51 2.17 -0.38 4.52
C GLU A 51 1.13 -1.01 5.43
N CYS A 52 1.41 -1.08 6.72
CA CYS A 52 0.60 -1.76 7.72
C CYS A 52 -0.01 -0.77 8.71
N LYS A 53 -1.33 -0.84 8.92
CA LYS A 53 -2.06 0.03 9.85
C LYS A 53 -2.98 -0.80 10.74
N ARG A 54 -3.02 -0.46 12.03
CA ARG A 54 -4.09 -0.95 12.92
C ARG A 54 -5.43 -0.36 12.50
N ILE A 55 -6.48 -1.16 12.50
CA ILE A 55 -7.83 -0.73 12.13
C ILE A 55 -8.88 -1.38 13.02
N THR A 56 -9.93 -0.62 13.35
CA THR A 56 -11.08 -1.09 14.11
C THR A 56 -12.37 -0.61 13.49
N SER A 57 -13.42 -1.41 13.56
CA SER A 57 -14.77 -1.03 13.13
C SER A 57 -15.50 -0.18 14.17
N THR A 58 -14.88 0.14 15.30
CA THR A 58 -15.50 0.89 16.40
C THR A 58 -15.14 2.37 16.41
N GLU A 59 -14.09 2.79 15.71
CA GLU A 59 -13.54 4.15 15.77
C GLU A 59 -13.19 4.67 14.37
N ASN A 60 -13.59 5.90 14.06
CA ASN A 60 -13.31 6.49 12.75
C ASN A 60 -11.86 6.99 12.58
N SER A 61 -11.18 7.31 13.69
CA SER A 61 -9.83 7.90 13.64
C SER A 61 -8.81 6.94 12.99
N LEU A 62 -8.96 5.62 13.19
CA LEU A 62 -8.07 4.63 12.58
C LEU A 62 -8.33 4.49 11.08
N ALA A 63 -9.58 4.60 10.62
CA ALA A 63 -9.89 4.63 9.18
C ALA A 63 -9.32 5.88 8.51
N LEU A 64 -9.42 7.05 9.15
CA LEU A 64 -8.80 8.28 8.66
C LEU A 64 -7.27 8.17 8.61
N LYS A 65 -6.65 7.59 9.64
CA LYS A 65 -5.19 7.32 9.63
C LYS A 65 -4.79 6.32 8.54
N TYR A 66 -5.63 5.33 8.27
CA TYR A 66 -5.40 4.37 7.19
C TYR A 66 -5.36 5.09 5.83
N VAL A 67 -6.28 6.02 5.57
CA VAL A 67 -6.29 6.81 4.34
C VAL A 67 -5.15 7.82 4.33
N ARG A 68 -5.12 8.75 5.28
CA ARG A 68 -4.19 9.89 5.30
C ARG A 68 -2.73 9.52 5.48
N ASN A 69 -2.45 8.47 6.24
CA ASN A 69 -1.07 8.07 6.57
C ASN A 69 -0.68 6.72 5.96
N GLY A 70 -1.63 6.00 5.34
CA GLY A 70 -1.36 4.75 4.63
C GLY A 70 -1.45 4.97 3.13
N ILE A 71 -2.66 5.19 2.62
CA ILE A 71 -2.94 5.40 1.20
C ILE A 71 -2.20 6.63 0.66
N ASN A 72 -2.30 7.79 1.29
CA ASN A 72 -1.75 9.03 0.73
C ASN A 72 -0.22 9.02 0.55
N ARG A 73 0.51 8.16 1.27
CA ARG A 73 1.96 7.99 1.05
C ARG A 73 2.28 7.38 -0.31
N PHE A 74 1.42 6.48 -0.81
CA PHE A 74 1.49 6.00 -2.18
C PHE A 74 1.06 7.10 -3.16
N VAL A 75 -0.01 7.83 -2.87
CA VAL A 75 -0.55 8.89 -3.73
C VAL A 75 0.48 9.97 -4.02
N ILE A 76 1.20 10.44 -3.00
CA ILE A 76 2.24 11.48 -3.18
C ILE A 76 3.55 10.94 -3.76
N GLY A 77 3.61 9.65 -4.10
CA GLY A 77 4.82 9.01 -4.63
C GLY A 77 5.92 8.77 -3.60
N LYS A 78 5.64 8.96 -2.30
CA LYS A 78 6.61 8.60 -1.25
C LYS A 78 6.87 7.09 -1.28
N TYR A 79 5.82 6.31 -1.46
CA TYR A 79 5.89 4.85 -1.58
C TYR A 79 5.55 4.43 -3.01
N SER A 80 6.39 3.56 -3.57
CA SER A 80 6.21 2.98 -4.91
C SER A 80 5.96 4.05 -6.00
N PRO A 81 6.81 5.10 -6.12
CA PRO A 81 6.68 6.12 -7.15
C PRO A 81 6.72 5.48 -8.53
N GLY A 82 5.71 5.75 -9.37
CA GLY A 82 5.65 5.22 -10.73
C GLY A 82 5.38 3.72 -10.84
N HIS A 83 5.14 3.03 -9.73
CA HIS A 83 4.84 1.59 -9.73
C HIS A 83 3.35 1.34 -9.98
N ALA A 84 3.02 0.20 -10.57
CA ALA A 84 1.64 -0.17 -10.88
C ALA A 84 0.83 -0.58 -9.64
N PHE A 85 1.48 -1.14 -8.61
CA PHE A 85 0.80 -1.70 -7.45
C PHE A 85 1.49 -1.37 -6.12
N GLY A 86 0.68 -1.26 -5.07
CA GLY A 86 1.12 -1.23 -3.68
C GLY A 86 0.12 -1.97 -2.78
N ILE A 87 0.52 -2.31 -1.56
CA ILE A 87 -0.33 -3.03 -0.60
C ILE A 87 -0.52 -2.18 0.65
N VAL A 88 -1.75 -2.13 1.15
CA VAL A 88 -2.05 -1.57 2.48
C VAL A 88 -2.73 -2.64 3.33
N VAL A 89 -2.05 -3.11 4.37
CA VAL A 89 -2.55 -4.13 5.30
C VAL A 89 -3.22 -3.46 6.49
N GLY A 90 -4.49 -3.75 6.70
CA GLY A 90 -5.26 -3.40 7.89
C GLY A 90 -5.22 -4.51 8.92
N TYR A 91 -4.48 -4.33 10.02
CA TYR A 91 -4.53 -5.22 11.18
C TYR A 91 -5.81 -4.99 11.98
N VAL A 92 -6.77 -5.89 11.84
CA VAL A 92 -8.11 -5.79 12.43
C VAL A 92 -8.05 -6.20 13.90
N ILE A 93 -8.14 -5.20 14.79
CA ILE A 93 -8.04 -5.39 16.25
C ILE A 93 -9.40 -5.65 16.93
N CYS A 94 -10.49 -5.74 16.16
CA CYS A 94 -11.85 -5.87 16.68
C CYS A 94 -12.60 -7.10 16.16
N GLY A 95 -11.92 -8.01 15.44
CA GLY A 95 -12.54 -9.22 14.85
C GLY A 95 -13.61 -8.96 13.79
N ASN A 96 -13.69 -7.74 13.23
CA ASN A 96 -14.70 -7.37 12.22
C ASN A 96 -14.04 -6.77 10.96
N PRO A 97 -13.41 -7.61 10.09
CA PRO A 97 -12.70 -7.15 8.91
C PRO A 97 -13.61 -6.41 7.92
N THR A 98 -14.81 -6.92 7.66
CA THR A 98 -15.80 -6.28 6.77
C THR A 98 -16.19 -4.89 7.28
N GLY A 99 -16.43 -4.74 8.59
CA GLY A 99 -16.73 -3.45 9.21
C GLY A 99 -15.57 -2.46 9.08
N CYS A 100 -14.33 -2.93 9.21
CA CYS A 100 -13.13 -2.12 8.99
C CYS A 100 -13.01 -1.66 7.54
N ALA A 101 -13.16 -2.56 6.57
CA ALA A 101 -13.10 -2.24 5.15
C ALA A 101 -14.17 -1.22 4.75
N ASN A 102 -15.41 -1.40 5.19
CA ASN A 102 -16.50 -0.46 4.96
C ASN A 102 -16.20 0.94 5.52
N ARG A 103 -15.50 1.04 6.66
CA ARG A 103 -15.07 2.33 7.20
C ARG A 103 -13.97 2.97 6.38
N VAL A 104 -12.99 2.20 5.91
CA VAL A 104 -11.94 2.71 5.03
C VAL A 104 -12.54 3.22 3.72
N CYS A 105 -13.44 2.45 3.09
CA CYS A 105 -14.16 2.88 1.89
C CYS A 105 -14.91 4.20 2.12
N LYS A 106 -15.62 4.34 3.24
CA LYS A 106 -16.32 5.59 3.60
C LYS A 106 -15.37 6.75 3.85
N ALA A 107 -14.28 6.52 4.58
CA ALA A 107 -13.27 7.53 4.84
C ALA A 107 -12.64 8.00 3.52
N LEU A 108 -12.21 7.07 2.67
CA LEU A 108 -11.60 7.36 1.38
C LEU A 108 -12.54 8.17 0.48
N SER A 109 -13.81 7.79 0.43
CA SER A 109 -14.83 8.50 -0.38
C SER A 109 -15.17 9.89 0.17
N SER A 110 -14.85 10.17 1.43
CA SER A 110 -15.12 11.47 2.08
C SER A 110 -13.91 12.41 2.04
N GLU A 111 -12.71 11.88 1.80
CA GLU A 111 -11.49 12.68 1.73
C GLU A 111 -11.40 13.40 0.37
N PRO A 112 -10.77 14.59 0.32
CA PRO A 112 -10.65 15.35 -0.92
C PRO A 112 -9.89 14.56 -2.00
N SER A 113 -10.48 14.43 -3.19
CA SER A 113 -9.89 13.69 -4.31
C SER A 113 -8.54 14.25 -4.78
N ASN A 114 -8.29 15.55 -4.59
CA ASN A 114 -7.00 16.18 -4.88
C ASN A 114 -5.90 15.79 -3.86
N GLU A 115 -6.27 15.31 -2.68
CA GLU A 115 -5.32 14.80 -1.67
C GLU A 115 -5.09 13.30 -1.83
N THR A 116 -6.15 12.54 -2.15
CA THR A 116 -6.10 11.07 -2.23
C THR A 116 -5.85 10.55 -3.64
N GLY A 117 -5.97 11.38 -4.68
CA GLY A 117 -5.89 10.94 -6.07
C GLY A 117 -6.94 9.89 -6.45
N TYR A 118 -7.95 9.65 -5.61
CA TYR A 118 -8.84 8.49 -5.70
C TYR A 118 -9.70 8.54 -6.98
N ASP A 119 -9.57 7.48 -7.79
CA ASP A 119 -10.41 7.26 -8.96
C ASP A 119 -11.76 6.69 -8.52
N SER A 120 -12.74 7.58 -8.36
CA SER A 120 -14.10 7.22 -7.98
C SER A 120 -14.86 6.44 -9.08
N GLN A 121 -14.39 6.47 -10.33
CA GLN A 121 -14.99 5.66 -11.41
C GLN A 121 -14.54 4.21 -11.31
N PHE A 122 -13.27 3.97 -10.98
CA PHE A 122 -12.81 2.63 -10.63
C PHE A 122 -13.45 2.16 -9.32
N GLY A 123 -13.44 3.02 -8.29
CA GLY A 123 -14.10 2.76 -7.02
C GLY A 123 -13.41 1.72 -6.13
N TRP A 124 -14.03 1.43 -4.98
CA TRP A 124 -13.58 0.43 -4.02
C TRP A 124 -14.18 -0.93 -4.41
N LYS A 125 -13.35 -1.84 -4.91
CA LYS A 125 -13.78 -3.14 -5.43
C LYS A 125 -13.36 -4.26 -4.50
N GLU A 126 -14.28 -5.15 -4.15
CA GLU A 126 -13.92 -6.41 -3.51
C GLU A 126 -13.19 -7.30 -4.53
N ASP A 127 -12.08 -7.91 -4.12
CA ASP A 127 -11.31 -8.84 -4.92
C ASP A 127 -11.45 -10.24 -4.34
N ALA A 128 -12.45 -10.97 -4.84
CA ALA A 128 -12.77 -12.33 -4.40
C ALA A 128 -11.89 -13.40 -5.07
N GLU A 129 -11.09 -13.06 -6.08
CA GLU A 129 -10.35 -14.03 -6.90
C GLU A 129 -8.92 -14.28 -6.39
N MET A 130 -8.35 -13.35 -5.62
CA MET A 130 -6.92 -13.37 -5.32
C MET A 130 -6.54 -14.35 -4.20
N LEU A 131 -7.34 -14.50 -3.14
CA LEU A 131 -7.05 -15.41 -2.01
C LEU A 131 -8.34 -15.96 -1.40
N GLU A 132 -8.56 -17.27 -1.53
CA GLU A 132 -9.71 -17.95 -0.95
C GLU A 132 -9.75 -17.79 0.59
N GLY A 133 -10.88 -17.32 1.11
CA GLY A 133 -11.08 -17.10 2.55
C GLY A 133 -10.55 -15.77 3.10
N GLN A 134 -9.97 -14.90 2.27
CA GLN A 134 -9.56 -13.54 2.68
C GLN A 134 -10.41 -12.48 1.96
N ILE A 135 -10.80 -11.45 2.71
CA ILE A 135 -11.53 -10.31 2.14
C ILE A 135 -10.49 -9.27 1.71
N LEU A 136 -10.26 -9.20 0.40
CA LEU A 136 -9.37 -8.23 -0.23
C LEU A 136 -10.19 -7.17 -0.96
N PHE A 137 -9.62 -5.97 -1.06
CA PHE A 137 -10.21 -4.90 -1.86
C PHE A 137 -9.15 -4.20 -2.70
N ARG A 138 -9.60 -3.50 -3.74
CA ARG A 138 -8.77 -2.69 -4.63
C ARG A 138 -9.31 -1.28 -4.73
N SER A 139 -8.39 -0.34 -4.87
CA SER A 139 -8.66 1.06 -5.22
C SER A 139 -7.59 1.59 -6.17
N ARG A 140 -7.89 2.67 -6.90
CA ARG A 140 -6.95 3.31 -7.82
C ARG A 140 -6.71 4.76 -7.46
N HIS A 141 -5.47 5.19 -7.64
CA HIS A 141 -5.01 6.50 -7.25
C HIS A 141 -4.08 7.11 -8.28
N LEU A 142 -4.32 8.38 -8.64
CA LEU A 142 -3.40 9.17 -9.43
C LEU A 142 -2.23 9.66 -8.57
N GLN A 143 -1.01 9.29 -8.97
CA GLN A 143 0.23 9.86 -8.45
C GLN A 143 0.61 11.08 -9.30
N SER A 144 0.07 12.25 -8.99
CA SER A 144 0.20 13.47 -9.81
C SER A 144 1.65 13.85 -10.12
N ALA A 145 2.58 13.65 -9.18
CA ALA A 145 3.99 13.95 -9.36
C ALA A 145 4.72 13.02 -10.35
N HIS A 146 4.14 11.86 -10.66
CA HIS A 146 4.73 10.82 -11.49
C HIS A 146 3.93 10.51 -12.76
N GLU A 147 2.83 11.24 -13.00
CA GLU A 147 1.89 10.99 -14.11
C GLU A 147 1.47 9.51 -14.20
N ASN A 148 1.39 8.84 -13.06
CA ASN A 148 1.15 7.40 -12.94
C ASN A 148 -0.15 7.12 -12.20
N VAL A 149 -0.78 5.98 -12.50
CA VAL A 149 -1.90 5.46 -11.71
C VAL A 149 -1.42 4.22 -10.97
N ILE A 150 -1.53 4.26 -9.65
CA ILE A 150 -1.23 3.11 -8.79
C ILE A 150 -2.53 2.45 -8.32
N GLU A 151 -2.56 1.13 -8.38
CA GLU A 151 -3.63 0.31 -7.81
C GLU A 151 -3.19 -0.21 -6.43
N LEU A 152 -3.97 0.09 -5.40
CA LEU A 152 -3.68 -0.37 -4.04
C LEU A 152 -4.53 -1.58 -3.71
N ILE A 153 -3.87 -2.63 -3.23
CA ILE A 153 -4.50 -3.83 -2.70
C ILE A 153 -4.65 -3.65 -1.18
N HIS A 154 -5.87 -3.78 -0.69
CA HIS A 154 -6.21 -3.67 0.73
C HIS A 154 -6.50 -5.04 1.30
N ALA A 155 -5.66 -5.47 2.24
CA ALA A 155 -5.86 -6.73 2.97
C ALA A 155 -6.28 -6.44 4.41
N PHE A 156 -7.40 -6.98 4.87
CA PHE A 156 -7.88 -6.81 6.24
C PHE A 156 -7.68 -8.10 7.04
N VAL A 157 -6.58 -8.16 7.80
CA VAL A 157 -6.14 -9.37 8.50
C VAL A 157 -6.57 -9.29 9.97
N SER A 158 -7.41 -10.22 10.40
CA SER A 158 -7.79 -10.39 11.82
C SER A 158 -6.59 -10.86 12.64
N LEU A 159 -6.33 -10.16 13.75
CA LEU A 159 -5.18 -10.47 14.61
C LEU A 159 -5.41 -11.62 15.60
N ASN A 160 -6.63 -12.15 15.70
CA ASN A 160 -7.08 -13.26 16.57
C ASN A 160 -6.53 -13.23 18.00
#